data_AF-A0A923ZNZ3-F1
#
_entry.id   AF-A0A923ZNZ3-F1
#
_cell.length_a   1.000
_cell.length_b   1.000
_cell.length_c   1.000
_cell.angle_alpha   90.00
_cell.angle_beta   90.00
_cell.angle_gamma   90.00
#
_symmetry.space_group_name_H-M   'P 1'
#
loop_
_entity.id
_entity.type
_entity.pdbx_description
1 polymer ?
#
loop_
_entity_poly.entity_id
_entity_poly.type
_entity_poly.pdbx_seq_one_letter_code
_entity_poly.pdbx_strand_id
1 'polypeptide(L)'
;MAKAELMDYDRAIELFEPVLGFEVHVELNTKTKMFSDAPNFFGGEPNTNVTPVDLGLPGSLPVINEQAVKYSISLGLALGCSIRPSSRFA
;
A
#
# COMPACT_ATOMS: atom_id res chain seq x y z
N MET A 1 15.79 9.00 -32.85
CA MET A 1 14.66 8.15 -33.28
C MET A 1 13.54 9.06 -33.74
N ALA A 2 12.92 8.78 -34.90
CA ALA A 2 11.79 9.58 -35.38
C ALA A 2 10.60 9.41 -34.41
N LYS A 3 9.95 10.52 -34.04
CA LYS A 3 8.72 10.48 -33.24
C LYS A 3 7.65 9.76 -34.07
N ALA A 4 6.92 8.84 -33.45
CA ALA A 4 5.74 8.24 -34.08
C ALA A 4 4.72 9.34 -34.38
N GLU A 5 4.10 9.28 -35.56
CA GLU A 5 2.96 10.12 -35.90
C GLU A 5 1.76 9.62 -35.07
N LEU A 6 1.20 10.50 -34.24
CA LEU A 6 0.10 10.19 -33.33
C LEU A 6 -1.22 10.70 -33.91
N MET A 7 -2.30 9.98 -33.62
CA MET A 7 -3.65 10.46 -33.89
C MET A 7 -3.95 11.69 -33.05
N ASP A 8 -4.74 12.61 -33.61
CA ASP A 8 -5.30 13.73 -32.85
C ASP A 8 -6.12 13.23 -31.65
N TYR A 9 -6.02 13.93 -30.51
CA TYR A 9 -6.66 13.50 -29.26
C TYR A 9 -8.19 13.47 -29.38
N ASP A 10 -8.78 14.51 -29.98
CA ASP A 10 -10.23 14.60 -30.13
C ASP A 10 -10.74 13.47 -31.05
N ARG A 11 -9.96 13.14 -32.09
CA ARG A 11 -10.28 11.99 -32.94
C ARG A 11 -10.12 10.64 -32.23
N ALA A 12 -9.14 10.52 -31.34
CA ALA A 12 -8.90 9.29 -30.60
C ALA A 12 -10.04 8.99 -29.61
N ILE A 13 -10.55 10.01 -28.92
CA ILE A 13 -11.69 9.85 -27.99
C ILE A 13 -13.04 9.63 -28.69
N GLU A 14 -13.16 10.00 -29.99
CA GLU A 14 -14.33 9.63 -30.80
C GLU A 14 -14.34 8.16 -31.24
N LEU A 15 -13.17 7.59 -31.53
CA LEU A 15 -13.03 6.25 -32.09
C LEU A 15 -12.83 5.17 -31.03
N PHE A 16 -12.33 5.53 -29.86
CA PHE A 16 -11.95 4.59 -28.81
C PHE A 16 -12.42 5.05 -27.43
N GLU A 17 -12.67 4.09 -26.57
CA GLU A 17 -13.01 4.30 -25.16
C GLU A 17 -11.80 3.91 -24.28
N PRO A 18 -11.19 4.85 -23.53
CA PRO A 18 -10.08 4.52 -22.66
C PRO A 18 -10.57 3.77 -21.42
N VAL A 19 -10.05 2.57 -21.20
CA VAL A 19 -10.29 1.79 -19.98
C VAL A 19 -9.13 2.01 -19.01
N LEU A 20 -9.42 2.63 -17.86
CA LEU A 20 -8.41 2.99 -16.86
C LEU A 20 -8.58 2.16 -15.59
N GLY A 21 -7.47 1.68 -15.05
CA GLY A 21 -7.39 1.03 -13.74
C GLY A 21 -6.40 1.78 -12.85
N PHE A 22 -6.71 1.87 -11.56
CA PHE A 22 -5.86 2.56 -10.59
C PHE A 22 -5.43 1.60 -9.48
N GLU A 23 -4.16 1.66 -9.12
CA GLU A 23 -3.60 1.04 -7.93
C GLU A 23 -3.18 2.16 -6.98
N VAL A 24 -3.70 2.11 -5.74
CA VAL A 24 -3.48 3.17 -4.75
C VAL A 24 -2.94 2.54 -3.48
N HIS A 25 -1.76 2.99 -3.05
CA HIS A 25 -1.20 2.66 -1.75
C HIS A 25 -1.45 3.80 -0.77
N VAL A 26 -1.94 3.46 0.42
CA VAL A 26 -2.21 4.39 1.51
C VAL A 26 -1.42 3.96 2.74
N GLU A 27 -0.63 4.88 3.29
CA GLU A 27 0.09 4.63 4.54
C GLU A 27 -0.88 4.75 5.72
N LEU A 28 -0.98 3.69 6.52
CA LEU A 28 -1.80 3.70 7.73
C LEU A 28 -1.09 4.49 8.83
N ASN A 29 -1.79 5.46 9.42
CA ASN A 29 -1.26 6.30 10.50
C ASN A 29 -1.21 5.56 11.85
N THR A 30 -0.48 4.45 11.91
CA THR A 30 -0.21 3.68 13.14
C THR A 30 1.04 4.19 13.84
N LYS A 31 1.14 3.95 15.16
CA LYS A 31 2.31 4.35 15.96
C LYS A 31 3.55 3.47 15.70
N THR A 32 3.33 2.20 15.38
CA THR A 32 4.37 1.20 15.07
C THR A 32 4.13 0.60 13.70
N LYS A 33 5.14 -0.07 13.14
CA LYS A 33 5.06 -0.74 11.84
C LYS A 33 4.09 -1.92 11.84
N MET A 34 3.89 -2.52 10.66
CA MET A 34 2.92 -3.60 10.45
C MET A 34 3.32 -4.92 11.12
N PHE A 35 4.62 -5.23 11.14
CA PHE A 35 5.14 -6.54 11.56
C PHE A 35 6.17 -6.49 12.70
N SER A 36 6.49 -5.28 13.18
CA SER A 36 7.48 -5.02 14.22
C SER A 36 7.01 -3.91 15.15
N ASP A 37 7.67 -3.77 16.29
CA ASP A 37 7.43 -2.73 17.29
C ASP A 37 8.18 -1.42 16.98
N ALA A 38 8.92 -1.34 15.86
CA ALA A 38 9.59 -0.12 15.45
C ALA A 38 8.59 1.02 15.22
N PRO A 39 8.94 2.28 15.55
CA PRO A 39 8.09 3.44 15.30
C PRO A 39 7.75 3.61 13.81
N ASN A 40 6.52 4.05 13.55
CA ASN A 40 6.04 4.47 12.24
C ASN A 40 5.75 5.99 12.27
N PHE A 41 6.76 6.80 12.01
CA PHE A 41 6.62 8.25 11.89
C PHE A 41 7.60 8.77 10.83
N PHE A 42 7.24 9.91 10.24
CA PHE A 42 8.05 10.55 9.22
C PHE A 42 9.28 11.26 9.79
N GLY A 43 10.43 11.10 9.15
CA GLY A 43 11.70 11.69 9.55
C GLY A 43 12.58 10.73 10.38
N GLY A 44 13.47 11.29 11.19
CA GLY A 44 14.47 10.53 11.94
C GLY A 44 15.77 10.32 11.15
N GLU A 45 16.80 9.85 11.85
CA GLU A 45 18.10 9.54 11.24
C GLU A 45 18.05 8.19 10.49
N PRO A 46 18.89 8.01 9.45
CA PRO A 46 18.95 6.75 8.72
C PRO A 46 19.16 5.54 9.64
N ASN A 47 18.31 4.54 9.49
CA ASN A 47 18.40 3.26 10.21
C ASN A 47 18.28 3.36 11.74
N THR A 48 17.61 4.38 12.29
CA THR A 48 17.36 4.46 13.75
C THR A 48 16.02 3.90 14.18
N ASN A 49 15.03 3.88 13.28
CA ASN A 49 13.69 3.32 13.53
C ASN A 49 13.59 1.91 12.95
N VAL A 50 14.48 1.01 13.35
CA VAL A 50 14.54 -0.36 12.83
C VAL A 50 14.70 -1.39 13.96
N THR A 51 14.21 -2.59 13.71
CA THR A 51 14.34 -3.78 14.55
C THR A 51 14.97 -4.92 13.75
N PRO A 52 15.38 -6.03 14.38
CA PRO A 52 15.82 -7.23 13.65
C PRO A 52 14.83 -7.73 12.59
N VAL A 53 13.51 -7.57 12.84
CA VAL A 53 12.46 -7.92 11.88
C VAL A 53 12.53 -7.04 10.63
N ASP A 54 12.69 -5.72 10.82
CA ASP A 54 12.77 -4.78 9.71
C ASP A 54 14.02 -4.97 8.85
N LEU A 55 15.10 -5.45 9.47
CA LEU A 55 16.36 -5.75 8.82
C LEU A 55 16.42 -7.17 8.23
N GLY A 56 15.38 -7.99 8.43
CA GLY A 56 15.33 -9.37 7.96
C GLY A 56 16.40 -10.27 8.57
N LEU A 57 16.78 -10.04 9.83
CA LEU A 57 17.85 -10.80 10.47
C LEU A 57 17.42 -12.25 10.75
N PRO A 58 18.35 -13.23 10.71
CA PRO A 58 18.04 -14.63 10.97
C PRO A 58 17.40 -14.84 12.35
N GLY A 59 16.31 -15.60 12.39
CA GLY A 59 15.58 -15.92 13.62
C GLY A 59 14.59 -14.84 14.07
N SER A 60 14.47 -13.71 13.36
CA SER A 60 13.39 -12.75 13.59
C SER A 60 12.04 -13.29 13.10
N LEU A 61 10.95 -12.97 13.80
CA LEU A 61 9.59 -13.41 13.48
C LEU A 61 8.64 -12.21 13.43
N PRO A 62 7.76 -12.09 12.41
CA PRO A 62 6.83 -10.98 12.30
C PRO A 62 5.64 -11.13 13.26
N VAL A 63 5.18 -10.01 13.81
CA VAL A 63 3.94 -9.95 14.61
C VAL A 63 3.04 -8.85 14.07
N ILE A 64 1.81 -9.22 13.69
CA ILE A 64 0.84 -8.31 13.07
C ILE A 64 0.42 -7.21 14.05
N ASN A 65 0.37 -5.97 13.53
CA ASN A 65 -0.17 -4.82 14.22
C ASN A 65 -1.71 -4.82 14.25
N GLU A 66 -2.29 -4.94 15.44
CA GLU A 66 -3.75 -4.95 15.65
C GLU A 66 -4.43 -3.67 15.14
N GLN A 67 -3.80 -2.50 15.34
CA GLN A 67 -4.36 -1.22 14.92
C GLN A 67 -4.36 -1.10 13.39
N ALA A 68 -3.33 -1.61 12.73
CA ALA A 68 -3.28 -1.66 11.27
C ALA A 68 -4.41 -2.52 10.71
N VAL A 69 -4.68 -3.69 11.30
CA VAL A 69 -5.82 -4.54 10.90
C VAL A 69 -7.15 -3.82 11.09
N LYS A 70 -7.35 -3.15 12.23
CA LYS A 70 -8.57 -2.35 12.49
C LYS A 70 -8.74 -1.26 11.43
N TYR A 71 -7.69 -0.52 11.11
CA TYR A 71 -7.75 0.53 10.08
C TYR A 71 -8.03 -0.04 8.68
N SER A 72 -7.42 -1.16 8.29
CA SER A 72 -7.70 -1.82 7.01
C SER A 72 -9.16 -2.26 6.90
N ILE A 73 -9.74 -2.81 7.97
CA ILE A 73 -11.16 -3.18 8.01
C ILE A 73 -12.04 -1.93 7.92
N SER A 74 -11.74 -0.89 8.70
CA SER A 74 -12.47 0.38 8.67
C SER A 74 -12.44 1.03 7.29
N LEU A 75 -11.28 1.03 6.61
CA LEU A 75 -11.14 1.54 5.25
C LEU A 75 -12.00 0.76 4.27
N GLY A 76 -11.95 -0.58 4.32
CA GLY A 76 -12.78 -1.42 3.46
C GLY A 76 -14.28 -1.15 3.65
N LEU A 77 -14.75 -1.05 4.89
CA LEU A 77 -16.15 -0.72 5.18
C LEU A 77 -16.53 0.70 4.71
N ALA A 78 -15.65 1.68 4.90
CA ALA A 78 -15.87 3.06 4.43
C ALA A 78 -15.96 3.15 2.91
N LEU A 79 -15.25 2.28 2.18
CA LEU A 79 -15.31 2.15 0.73
C LEU A 79 -16.44 1.22 0.24
N GLY A 80 -17.31 0.73 1.12
CA GLY A 80 -18.44 -0.14 0.76
C GLY A 80 -18.04 -1.57 0.39
N CYS A 81 -16.86 -2.03 0.80
CA CYS A 81 -16.40 -3.40 0.57
C CYS A 81 -17.00 -4.40 1.57
N SER A 82 -17.13 -5.65 1.13
CA SER A 82 -17.45 -6.79 2.01
C SER A 82 -16.16 -7.36 2.62
N ILE A 83 -16.10 -7.41 3.95
CA ILE A 83 -14.93 -7.92 4.67
C ILE A 83 -15.00 -9.45 4.80
N ARG A 84 -13.93 -10.14 4.42
CA ARG A 84 -13.84 -11.59 4.59
C ARG A 84 -13.67 -11.96 6.07
N PRO A 85 -14.36 -12.99 6.59
CA PRO A 85 -14.19 -13.44 7.98
C PRO A 85 -12.80 -14.01 8.29
N SER A 86 -12.07 -14.46 7.25
CA SER A 86 -10.74 -15.01 7.38
C SER A 86 -9.86 -14.51 6.23
N SER A 87 -8.65 -14.08 6.56
CA SER A 87 -7.60 -13.68 5.62
C SER A 87 -6.25 -14.02 6.26
N ARG A 88 -5.24 -14.30 5.43
CA ARG A 88 -3.91 -14.70 5.89
C ARG A 88 -2.85 -13.97 5.07
N PHE A 89 -1.76 -13.60 5.72
CA PHE A 89 -0.52 -13.24 5.03
C PHE A 89 0.20 -14.52 4.61
N ALA A 90 0.82 -14.49 3.42
CA ALA A 90 1.59 -15.60 2.87
C ALA A 90 3.02 -15.60 3.39
#